data_AF-A0A815K9F7-F1
#
_entry.id   AF-A0A815K9F7-F1
#
_cell.length_a   1.000
_cell.length_b   1.000
_cell.length_c   1.000
_cell.angle_alpha   90.00
_cell.angle_beta   90.00
_cell.angle_gamma   90.00
#
_symmetry.space_group_name_H-M   'P 1'
#
loop_
_entity.id
_entity.type
_entity.pdbx_description
1 polymer ?
#
loop_
_entity_poly.entity_id
_entity_poly.type
_entity_poly.pdbx_seq_one_letter_code
_entity_poly.pdbx_strand_id
1 'polypeptide(L)'
;MVPRTPWHDEALVVFGEVARDAARHFIQRWNIHKVEKFANDSSYSFILPKTYDDEEELTVNNWKEFLEGHPCQINAQCVRSIGPWSASTRTTETSILNAYIQMIDGAEHFIFIENEFFVTVANDSFIQNPVSETLYQRIVRAHRLEEKFRIYIVLLLLPGSDNVNTVQASLNFIMRSIAKGDNSIFKRLEKAGIQPNDYISFFGLRQYDILMGVLVTETIFVHSKLMIVDDRMAICGSANINDRSLLGERDSELCVVINDIEEEQCLFNGRSINNYTDKPKLKDTDPNQAHEKLKNIQGLVVDYPIYFLDEENYLPSLRTREGISY
;
A
#
# COMPACT_ATOMS: atom_id res chain seq x y z
N MET A 1 -2.66 8.89 32.07
CA MET A 1 -3.80 8.81 31.12
C MET A 1 -3.23 8.72 29.73
N VAL A 2 -3.82 7.90 28.86
CA VAL A 2 -3.20 7.54 27.58
C VAL A 2 -4.25 7.77 26.48
N PRO A 3 -3.99 8.62 25.46
CA PRO A 3 -4.89 8.75 24.32
C PRO A 3 -4.98 7.42 23.57
N ARG A 4 -6.11 7.17 22.90
CA ARG A 4 -6.18 6.02 21.97
C ARG A 4 -5.28 6.30 20.77
N THR A 5 -4.69 5.26 20.19
CA THR A 5 -4.09 5.34 18.86
C THR A 5 -5.21 5.29 17.81
N PRO A 6 -5.43 6.33 16.99
CA PRO A 6 -6.40 6.27 15.91
C PRO A 6 -5.99 5.22 14.86
N TRP A 7 -6.96 4.56 14.24
CA TRP A 7 -6.74 3.56 13.19
C TRP A 7 -7.16 4.16 11.85
N HIS A 8 -6.26 4.18 10.88
CA HIS A 8 -6.49 4.65 9.51
C HIS A 8 -6.30 3.49 8.56
N ASP A 9 -7.35 3.13 7.85
CA ASP A 9 -7.40 1.93 7.03
C ASP A 9 -8.41 2.13 5.90
N GLU A 10 -8.26 1.34 4.85
CA GLU A 10 -9.05 1.45 3.64
C GLU A 10 -9.69 0.10 3.31
N ALA A 11 -10.94 0.13 2.89
CA ALA A 11 -11.69 -1.06 2.53
C ALA A 11 -12.57 -0.79 1.31
N LEU A 12 -12.86 -1.85 0.56
CA LEU A 12 -13.68 -1.80 -0.63
C LEU A 12 -14.90 -2.71 -0.46
N VAL A 13 -16.01 -2.30 -1.05
CA VAL A 13 -17.16 -3.16 -1.30
C VAL A 13 -17.33 -3.30 -2.80
N VAL A 14 -17.34 -4.54 -3.28
CA VAL A 14 -17.57 -4.88 -4.68
C VAL A 14 -18.84 -5.71 -4.83
N PHE A 15 -19.52 -5.52 -5.95
CA PHE A 15 -20.73 -6.26 -6.31
C PHE A 15 -20.51 -7.03 -7.61
N GLY A 16 -21.45 -7.92 -7.92
CA GLY A 16 -21.45 -8.61 -9.19
C GLY A 16 -20.43 -9.76 -9.28
N GLU A 17 -19.81 -9.92 -10.45
CA GLU A 17 -18.91 -11.03 -10.76
C GLU A 17 -17.66 -11.05 -9.88
N VAL A 18 -17.09 -9.87 -9.59
CA VAL A 18 -15.91 -9.73 -8.72
C VAL A 18 -16.20 -10.21 -7.30
N ALA A 19 -17.42 -9.97 -6.79
CA ALA A 19 -17.83 -10.51 -5.50
C ALA A 19 -17.92 -12.04 -5.52
N ARG A 20 -18.34 -12.63 -6.66
CA ARG A 20 -18.33 -14.09 -6.85
C ARG A 20 -16.90 -14.65 -6.90
N ASP A 21 -15.94 -13.92 -7.46
CA ASP A 21 -14.53 -14.31 -7.46
C ASP A 21 -13.95 -14.33 -6.03
N ALA A 22 -14.23 -13.30 -5.23
CA ALA A 22 -13.88 -13.29 -3.81
C ALA A 22 -14.56 -14.45 -3.05
N ALA A 23 -15.82 -14.75 -3.34
CA ALA A 23 -16.52 -15.89 -2.76
C ALA A 23 -15.86 -17.24 -3.17
N ARG A 24 -15.41 -17.39 -4.42
CA ARG A 24 -14.67 -18.59 -4.85
C ARG A 24 -13.37 -18.77 -4.07
N HIS A 25 -12.64 -17.70 -3.79
CA HIS A 25 -11.46 -17.75 -2.91
C HIS A 25 -11.83 -18.29 -1.52
N PHE A 26 -12.91 -17.77 -0.90
CA PHE A 26 -13.39 -18.26 0.39
C PHE A 26 -13.79 -19.74 0.35
N ILE A 27 -14.59 -20.13 -0.64
CA ILE A 27 -15.11 -21.49 -0.80
C ILE A 27 -13.98 -22.51 -0.97
N GLN A 28 -12.97 -22.17 -1.77
CA GLN A 28 -11.79 -23.01 -1.96
C GLN A 28 -11.14 -23.30 -0.60
N ARG A 29 -10.82 -22.27 0.18
CA ARG A 29 -10.14 -22.41 1.47
C ARG A 29 -11.01 -23.11 2.53
N TRP A 30 -12.31 -22.80 2.56
CA TRP A 30 -13.25 -23.45 3.46
C TRP A 30 -13.31 -24.96 3.22
N ASN A 31 -13.49 -25.37 1.97
CA ASN A 31 -13.61 -26.79 1.62
C ASN A 31 -12.31 -27.55 1.91
N ILE A 32 -11.15 -26.93 1.69
CA ILE A 32 -9.85 -27.50 2.09
C ILE A 32 -9.79 -27.72 3.60
N HIS A 33 -10.10 -26.69 4.39
CA HIS A 33 -10.04 -26.79 5.84
C HIS A 33 -11.01 -27.83 6.40
N LYS A 34 -12.20 -27.92 5.79
CA LYS A 34 -13.16 -28.97 6.09
C LYS A 34 -12.56 -30.35 5.87
N VAL A 35 -11.91 -30.59 4.72
CA VAL A 35 -11.29 -31.90 4.42
C VAL A 35 -10.14 -32.19 5.39
N GLU A 36 -9.29 -31.21 5.70
CA GLU A 36 -8.09 -31.42 6.51
C GLU A 36 -8.38 -31.65 7.99
N LYS A 37 -9.38 -30.97 8.55
CA LYS A 37 -9.63 -30.97 10.01
C LYS A 37 -10.99 -31.49 10.44
N PHE A 38 -12.00 -31.44 9.56
CA PHE A 38 -13.40 -31.67 9.90
C PHE A 38 -14.09 -32.65 8.94
N ALA A 39 -13.33 -33.58 8.34
CA ALA A 39 -13.82 -34.45 7.26
C ALA A 39 -15.09 -35.23 7.63
N ASN A 40 -15.20 -35.65 8.89
CA ASN A 40 -16.32 -36.45 9.41
C ASN A 40 -17.34 -35.64 10.21
N ASP A 41 -17.12 -34.32 10.36
CA ASP A 41 -18.02 -33.46 11.13
C ASP A 41 -19.11 -32.89 10.22
N SER A 42 -20.34 -33.39 10.37
CA SER A 42 -21.49 -32.98 9.58
C SER A 42 -22.01 -31.57 9.93
N SER A 43 -21.53 -30.95 11.01
CA SER A 43 -21.88 -29.56 11.35
C SER A 43 -21.26 -28.55 10.37
N TYR A 44 -20.17 -28.91 9.70
CA TYR A 44 -19.55 -28.10 8.66
C TYR A 44 -19.96 -28.63 7.29
N SER A 45 -20.67 -27.84 6.49
CA SER A 45 -21.08 -28.21 5.13
C SER A 45 -20.02 -27.86 4.09
N PHE A 46 -19.97 -28.61 2.98
CA PHE A 46 -19.22 -28.14 1.81
C PHE A 46 -19.97 -26.97 1.18
N ILE A 47 -19.24 -25.97 0.72
CA ILE A 47 -19.83 -24.81 0.04
C ILE A 47 -19.56 -24.94 -1.45
N LEU A 48 -20.56 -24.62 -2.26
CA LEU A 48 -20.47 -24.64 -3.72
C LEU A 48 -20.54 -23.20 -4.25
N PRO A 49 -19.74 -22.85 -5.27
CA PRO A 49 -19.81 -21.54 -5.88
C PRO A 49 -21.11 -21.39 -6.68
N LYS A 50 -21.71 -20.21 -6.65
CA LYS A 50 -22.80 -19.86 -7.58
C LYS A 50 -22.28 -19.77 -9.01
N THR A 51 -23.15 -20.04 -9.98
CA THR A 51 -22.87 -19.88 -11.42
C THR A 51 -22.80 -18.40 -11.79
N TYR A 52 -22.19 -18.09 -12.94
CA TYR A 52 -22.17 -16.71 -13.45
C TYR A 52 -23.50 -16.34 -14.14
N ASP A 53 -24.24 -17.33 -14.65
CA ASP A 53 -25.46 -17.17 -15.47
C ASP A 53 -26.70 -16.62 -14.71
N ASP A 54 -26.65 -16.57 -13.37
CA ASP A 54 -27.76 -16.04 -12.57
C ASP A 54 -27.73 -14.51 -12.56
N GLU A 55 -28.28 -13.88 -13.62
CA GLU A 55 -28.37 -12.42 -13.80
C GLU A 55 -29.33 -11.75 -12.79
N GLU A 56 -30.39 -12.43 -12.36
CA GLU A 56 -31.41 -11.90 -11.43
C GLU A 56 -30.85 -11.59 -10.02
N GLU A 57 -29.74 -12.21 -9.60
CA GLU A 57 -29.08 -11.96 -8.31
C GLU A 57 -27.92 -10.94 -8.39
N LEU A 58 -27.35 -10.73 -9.58
CA LEU A 58 -26.25 -9.76 -9.79
C LEU A 58 -26.76 -8.31 -9.73
N THR A 59 -28.03 -8.11 -10.05
CA THR A 59 -28.77 -6.85 -9.88
C THR A 59 -29.35 -6.76 -8.48
N VAL A 60 -28.50 -6.66 -7.46
CA VAL A 60 -28.97 -6.37 -6.09
C VAL A 60 -29.52 -4.93 -6.10
N ASN A 61 -30.78 -4.74 -6.49
CA ASN A 61 -31.48 -3.45 -6.40
C ASN A 61 -31.51 -2.89 -4.96
N ASN A 62 -31.12 -3.70 -3.96
CA ASN A 62 -31.03 -3.34 -2.56
C ASN A 62 -29.67 -2.74 -2.14
N TRP A 63 -28.63 -2.65 -3.00
CA TRP A 63 -27.37 -2.00 -2.57
C TRP A 63 -27.61 -0.55 -2.11
N LYS A 64 -28.60 0.12 -2.72
CA LYS A 64 -29.06 1.48 -2.35
C LYS A 64 -29.62 1.56 -0.92
N GLU A 65 -30.10 0.44 -0.37
CA GLU A 65 -30.61 0.37 1.00
C GLU A 65 -29.50 0.09 2.02
N PHE A 66 -28.36 -0.49 1.58
CA PHE A 66 -27.26 -0.89 2.46
C PHE A 66 -26.12 0.13 2.55
N LEU A 67 -25.99 1.05 1.59
CA LEU A 67 -24.91 2.04 1.54
C LEU A 67 -25.48 3.42 1.23
N GLU A 68 -25.19 4.41 2.08
CA GLU A 68 -25.39 5.85 1.80
C GLU A 68 -24.42 6.38 0.72
N GLY A 69 -23.70 5.49 0.01
CA GLY A 69 -22.68 5.81 -0.97
C GLY A 69 -23.23 5.91 -2.40
N HIS A 70 -22.46 6.59 -3.26
CA HIS A 70 -22.68 6.62 -4.70
C HIS A 70 -21.78 5.55 -5.34
N PRO A 71 -22.26 4.33 -5.63
CA PRO A 71 -21.43 3.37 -6.34
C PRO A 71 -21.20 3.84 -7.78
N CYS A 72 -19.98 3.67 -8.24
CA CYS A 72 -19.60 3.83 -9.63
C CYS A 72 -19.53 2.47 -10.32
N GLN A 73 -19.75 2.46 -11.64
CA GLN A 73 -19.37 1.32 -12.45
C GLN A 73 -17.86 1.35 -12.66
N ILE A 74 -17.23 0.18 -12.62
CA ILE A 74 -15.78 0.02 -12.71
C ILE A 74 -15.43 -1.28 -13.45
N ASN A 75 -14.19 -1.39 -13.92
CA ASN A 75 -13.58 -2.67 -14.24
C ASN A 75 -12.77 -3.14 -13.04
N ALA A 76 -13.13 -4.28 -12.43
CA ALA A 76 -12.39 -4.82 -11.30
C ALA A 76 -11.92 -6.27 -11.52
N GLN A 77 -10.81 -6.60 -10.87
CA GLN A 77 -10.22 -7.93 -10.87
C GLN A 77 -9.79 -8.33 -9.46
N CYS A 78 -10.28 -9.47 -8.97
CA CYS A 78 -9.72 -10.08 -7.77
C CYS A 78 -8.32 -10.63 -8.04
N VAL A 79 -7.37 -10.29 -7.18
CA VAL A 79 -5.99 -10.79 -7.18
C VAL A 79 -5.64 -11.30 -5.78
N ARG A 80 -4.77 -12.29 -5.69
CA ARG A 80 -4.43 -12.97 -4.42
C ARG A 80 -2.97 -13.39 -4.34
N SER A 81 -2.54 -13.60 -3.11
CA SER A 81 -1.29 -14.28 -2.78
C SER A 81 -1.68 -15.58 -2.10
N ILE A 82 -1.46 -16.72 -2.75
CA ILE A 82 -1.74 -18.04 -2.17
C ILE A 82 -0.73 -19.07 -2.68
N GLY A 83 -0.49 -20.10 -1.88
CA GLY A 83 0.34 -21.24 -2.24
C GLY A 83 -0.25 -22.59 -1.83
N PRO A 84 0.46 -23.69 -2.11
CA PRO A 84 0.02 -25.05 -1.81
C PRO A 84 -0.43 -25.25 -0.35
N TRP A 85 0.26 -24.63 0.61
CA TRP A 85 -0.08 -24.76 2.03
C TRP A 85 -1.39 -24.03 2.40
N SER A 86 -1.66 -22.89 1.77
CA SER A 86 -2.73 -21.97 2.17
C SER A 86 -4.08 -22.22 1.48
N ALA A 87 -4.03 -22.81 0.28
CA ALA A 87 -5.18 -22.98 -0.61
C ALA A 87 -5.07 -24.24 -1.50
N SER A 88 -4.17 -25.18 -1.16
CA SER A 88 -3.97 -26.46 -1.88
C SER A 88 -3.83 -26.31 -3.39
N THR A 89 -3.30 -25.18 -3.87
CA THR A 89 -3.03 -24.96 -5.28
C THR A 89 -1.81 -25.75 -5.73
N ARG A 90 -1.76 -26.14 -7.00
CA ARG A 90 -0.60 -26.84 -7.58
C ARG A 90 0.61 -25.92 -7.69
N THR A 91 0.38 -24.64 -7.93
CA THR A 91 1.40 -23.61 -8.09
C THR A 91 1.08 -22.44 -7.16
N THR A 92 2.13 -21.74 -6.74
CA THR A 92 2.00 -20.46 -6.05
C THR A 92 1.39 -19.43 -6.98
N GLU A 93 0.43 -18.67 -6.48
CA GLU A 93 -0.17 -17.51 -7.15
C GLU A 93 0.32 -16.23 -6.46
N THR A 94 0.87 -15.32 -7.26
CA THR A 94 1.40 -14.02 -6.84
C THR A 94 0.75 -12.89 -7.63
N SER A 95 -0.55 -13.01 -7.92
CA SER A 95 -1.27 -12.08 -8.80
C SER A 95 -1.33 -10.67 -8.21
N ILE A 96 -1.29 -10.52 -6.88
CA ILE A 96 -1.13 -9.21 -6.21
C ILE A 96 0.21 -8.56 -6.59
N LEU A 97 1.32 -9.27 -6.44
CA LEU A 97 2.64 -8.74 -6.78
C LEU A 97 2.73 -8.37 -8.26
N ASN A 98 2.19 -9.22 -9.14
CA ASN A 98 2.16 -8.97 -10.57
C ASN A 98 1.36 -7.70 -10.90
N ALA A 99 0.22 -7.48 -10.24
CA ALA A 99 -0.56 -6.26 -10.38
C ALA A 99 0.21 -5.01 -9.91
N TYR A 100 0.86 -5.07 -8.74
CA TYR A 100 1.74 -3.98 -8.27
C TYR A 100 2.79 -3.62 -9.32
N ILE A 101 3.51 -4.61 -9.87
CA ILE A 101 4.57 -4.37 -10.86
C ILE A 101 3.99 -3.74 -12.14
N GLN A 102 2.88 -4.28 -12.66
CA GLN A 102 2.25 -3.79 -13.88
C GLN A 102 1.73 -2.36 -13.73
N MET A 103 1.08 -2.05 -12.60
CA MET A 103 0.56 -0.71 -12.31
C MET A 103 1.69 0.32 -12.16
N ILE A 104 2.78 -0.03 -11.45
CA ILE A 104 3.93 0.88 -11.28
C ILE A 104 4.65 1.12 -12.61
N ASP A 105 4.87 0.08 -13.41
CA ASP A 105 5.51 0.21 -14.72
C ASP A 105 4.63 0.99 -15.71
N GLY A 106 3.31 0.81 -15.64
CA GLY A 106 2.34 1.52 -16.47
C GLY A 106 2.11 3.00 -16.10
N ALA A 107 2.49 3.43 -14.89
CA ALA A 107 2.18 4.77 -14.40
C ALA A 107 2.74 5.89 -15.29
N GLU A 108 1.98 6.97 -15.50
CA GLU A 108 2.33 8.09 -16.38
C GLU A 108 2.65 9.37 -15.60
N HIS A 109 1.92 9.65 -14.51
CA HIS A 109 1.93 10.93 -13.82
C HIS A 109 2.25 10.81 -12.34
N PHE A 110 1.57 9.93 -11.62
CA PHE A 110 1.86 9.73 -10.21
C PHE A 110 1.43 8.38 -9.66
N ILE A 111 2.01 8.04 -8.51
CA ILE A 111 1.61 6.91 -7.69
C ILE A 111 1.41 7.43 -6.27
N PHE A 112 0.28 7.08 -5.66
CA PHE A 112 0.02 7.28 -4.25
C PHE A 112 -0.08 5.92 -3.57
N ILE A 113 0.63 5.72 -2.46
CA ILE A 113 0.65 4.47 -1.71
C ILE A 113 0.35 4.78 -0.25
N GLU A 114 -0.63 4.09 0.34
CA GLU A 114 -0.73 3.94 1.78
C GLU A 114 -0.46 2.48 2.14
N ASN A 115 0.54 2.24 2.97
CA ASN A 115 0.84 0.89 3.40
C ASN A 115 1.35 0.86 4.84
N GLU A 116 0.97 -0.17 5.58
CA GLU A 116 1.52 -0.41 6.92
C GLU A 116 3.03 -0.69 6.86
N PHE A 117 3.50 -1.41 5.83
CA PHE A 117 4.90 -1.75 5.64
C PHE A 117 5.43 -1.33 4.27
N PHE A 118 6.70 -0.92 4.24
CA PHE A 118 7.46 -0.73 3.01
C PHE A 118 8.81 -1.45 3.13
N VAL A 119 8.77 -2.78 2.97
CA VAL A 119 9.92 -3.68 3.08
C VAL A 119 10.22 -4.28 1.70
N THR A 120 11.03 -3.56 0.94
CA THR A 120 11.43 -3.91 -0.42
C THR A 120 12.80 -3.31 -0.73
N VAL A 121 13.78 -4.15 -1.08
CA VAL A 121 15.17 -3.74 -1.33
C VAL A 121 15.64 -4.44 -2.59
N ALA A 122 16.21 -3.69 -3.52
CA ALA A 122 16.73 -4.27 -4.76
C ALA A 122 18.01 -5.07 -4.50
N ASN A 123 18.20 -6.20 -5.19
CA ASN A 123 19.40 -7.03 -5.09
C ASN A 123 19.78 -7.41 -3.65
N ASP A 124 18.79 -7.61 -2.78
CA ASP A 124 19.00 -8.09 -1.42
C ASP A 124 19.00 -9.62 -1.37
N SER A 125 19.81 -10.22 -0.50
CA SER A 125 19.86 -11.68 -0.36
C SER A 125 18.66 -12.24 0.40
N PHE A 126 17.97 -11.41 1.21
CA PHE A 126 16.87 -11.84 2.06
C PHE A 126 15.51 -11.35 1.55
N ILE A 127 15.45 -10.14 1.00
CA ILE A 127 14.22 -9.54 0.48
C ILE A 127 14.14 -9.77 -1.02
N GLN A 128 13.06 -10.39 -1.49
CA GLN A 128 12.93 -10.86 -2.87
C GLN A 128 11.92 -10.09 -3.71
N ASN A 129 10.92 -9.44 -3.09
CA ASN A 129 9.90 -8.70 -3.83
C ASN A 129 10.51 -7.50 -4.59
N PRO A 130 10.23 -7.34 -5.90
CA PRO A 130 10.87 -6.33 -6.74
C PRO A 130 10.23 -4.94 -6.69
N VAL A 131 9.31 -4.64 -5.75
CA VAL A 131 8.55 -3.38 -5.76
C VAL A 131 9.46 -2.14 -5.79
N SER A 132 10.51 -2.09 -4.97
CA SER A 132 11.52 -1.03 -4.96
C SER A 132 12.29 -0.92 -6.28
N GLU A 133 12.59 -2.06 -6.92
CA GLU A 133 13.21 -2.07 -8.24
C GLU A 133 12.29 -1.47 -9.29
N THR A 134 11.02 -1.85 -9.31
CA THR A 134 10.04 -1.32 -10.27
C THR A 134 9.83 0.18 -10.09
N LEU A 135 9.72 0.67 -8.84
CA LEU A 135 9.63 2.10 -8.54
C LEU A 135 10.88 2.85 -9.01
N TYR A 136 12.08 2.31 -8.72
CA TYR A 136 13.33 2.89 -9.18
C TYR A 136 13.38 3.00 -10.71
N GLN A 137 13.05 1.92 -11.43
CA GLN A 137 13.06 1.93 -12.90
C GLN A 137 12.05 2.93 -13.47
N ARG A 138 10.87 3.05 -12.86
CA ARG A 138 9.85 4.02 -13.27
C ARG A 138 10.32 5.47 -13.08
N ILE A 139 11.00 5.77 -11.96
CA ILE A 139 11.60 7.08 -11.70
C ILE A 139 12.72 7.37 -12.71
N VAL A 140 13.62 6.42 -12.95
CA VAL A 140 14.70 6.57 -13.94
C VAL A 140 14.13 6.84 -15.34
N ARG A 141 13.04 6.14 -15.72
CA ARG A 141 12.31 6.41 -16.96
C ARG A 141 11.81 7.85 -17.01
N ALA A 142 11.11 8.32 -15.96
CA ALA A 142 10.60 9.68 -15.90
C ALA A 142 11.72 10.72 -16.00
N HIS A 143 12.82 10.51 -15.26
CA HIS A 143 13.95 11.41 -15.26
C HIS A 143 14.61 11.52 -16.64
N ARG A 144 14.85 10.38 -17.30
CA ARG A 144 15.43 10.34 -18.64
C ARG A 144 14.55 11.01 -19.69
N LEU A 145 13.23 10.92 -19.54
CA LEU A 145 12.25 11.51 -20.45
C LEU A 145 11.85 12.94 -20.05
N GLU A 146 12.45 13.49 -18.99
CA GLU A 146 12.11 14.80 -18.41
C GLU A 146 10.60 14.94 -18.07
N GLU A 147 9.96 13.82 -17.73
CA GLU A 147 8.56 13.76 -17.35
C GLU A 147 8.35 14.29 -15.93
N LYS A 148 7.23 14.97 -15.71
CA LYS A 148 6.79 15.32 -14.37
C LYS A 148 6.07 14.12 -13.76
N PHE A 149 6.79 13.41 -12.91
CA PHE A 149 6.32 12.21 -12.25
C PHE A 149 6.53 12.30 -10.74
N ARG A 150 5.56 11.85 -9.94
CA ARG A 150 5.62 11.92 -8.47
C ARG A 150 5.11 10.64 -7.80
N ILE A 151 5.77 10.22 -6.74
CA ILE A 151 5.37 9.10 -5.89
C ILE A 151 5.22 9.62 -4.46
N TYR A 152 4.06 9.37 -3.86
CA TYR A 152 3.74 9.72 -2.48
C TYR A 152 3.48 8.44 -1.71
N ILE A 153 4.20 8.23 -0.60
CA ILE A 153 4.05 7.03 0.22
C ILE A 153 3.74 7.43 1.67
N VAL A 154 2.60 7.03 2.18
CA VAL A 154 2.18 7.22 3.58
C VAL A 154 2.38 5.91 4.33
N LEU A 155 3.18 5.95 5.39
CA LEU A 155 3.54 4.81 6.21
C LEU A 155 3.19 5.05 7.69
N LEU A 156 3.09 3.95 8.42
CA LEU A 156 3.05 3.97 9.86
C LEU A 156 4.39 4.51 10.43
N LEU A 157 4.33 5.59 11.21
CA LEU A 157 5.54 6.26 11.75
C LEU A 157 6.40 5.36 12.64
N LEU A 158 5.77 4.43 13.37
CA LEU A 158 6.44 3.44 14.22
C LEU A 158 5.68 2.10 14.13
N PRO A 159 6.36 0.98 13.82
CA PRO A 159 5.74 -0.33 13.77
C PRO A 159 4.91 -0.67 15.01
N GLY A 160 3.71 -1.24 14.80
CA GLY A 160 2.77 -1.59 15.86
C GLY A 160 3.18 -2.80 16.69
N SER A 161 4.05 -2.61 17.69
CA SER A 161 4.40 -3.66 18.63
C SER A 161 4.83 -3.11 19.99
N ASP A 162 4.41 -3.79 21.07
CA ASP A 162 4.90 -3.53 22.42
C ASP A 162 6.34 -4.07 22.63
N ASN A 163 6.86 -4.87 21.69
CA ASN A 163 8.20 -5.44 21.74
C ASN A 163 9.20 -4.56 20.99
N VAL A 164 10.09 -3.91 21.74
CA VAL A 164 11.13 -3.00 21.21
C VAL A 164 12.00 -3.67 20.14
N ASN A 165 12.35 -4.96 20.28
CA ASN A 165 13.16 -5.65 19.28
C ASN A 165 12.40 -5.84 17.96
N THR A 166 11.09 -6.09 18.04
CA THR A 166 10.24 -6.19 16.84
C THR A 166 10.13 -4.83 16.16
N VAL A 167 9.92 -3.75 16.92
CA VAL A 167 9.90 -2.38 16.40
C VAL A 167 11.23 -2.04 15.71
N GLN A 168 12.35 -2.33 16.35
CA GLN A 168 13.69 -2.08 15.81
C GLN A 168 13.96 -2.88 14.52
N ALA A 169 13.64 -4.18 14.51
CA ALA A 169 13.83 -5.03 13.34
C ALA A 169 12.98 -4.55 12.15
N SER A 170 11.70 -4.25 12.39
CA SER A 170 10.80 -3.72 11.35
C SER A 170 11.30 -2.37 10.81
N LEU A 171 11.70 -1.46 11.71
CA LEU A 171 12.26 -0.17 11.33
C LEU A 171 13.55 -0.32 10.51
N ASN A 172 14.42 -1.27 10.85
CA ASN A 172 15.64 -1.57 10.09
C ASN A 172 15.31 -1.88 8.63
N PHE A 173 14.35 -2.76 8.40
CA PHE A 173 13.97 -3.20 7.06
C PHE A 173 13.28 -2.09 6.27
N ILE A 174 12.44 -1.28 6.92
CA ILE A 174 11.83 -0.09 6.31
C ILE A 174 12.94 0.90 5.90
N MET A 175 13.86 1.22 6.81
CA MET A 175 14.95 2.16 6.49
C MET A 175 15.90 1.61 5.43
N ARG A 176 16.18 0.31 5.41
CA ARG A 176 16.94 -0.34 4.33
C ARG A 176 16.27 -0.23 2.97
N SER A 177 14.94 -0.18 2.94
CA SER A 177 14.14 0.00 1.73
C SER A 177 14.20 1.44 1.23
N ILE A 178 14.15 2.41 2.16
CA ILE A 178 14.06 3.84 1.85
C ILE A 178 15.44 4.47 1.60
N ALA A 179 16.33 4.47 2.60
CA ALA A 179 17.55 5.29 2.57
C ALA A 179 18.83 4.65 3.12
N LYS A 180 18.75 3.53 3.86
CA LYS A 180 19.90 2.89 4.51
C LYS A 180 20.48 1.78 3.62
N GLY A 181 21.78 1.87 3.36
CA GLY A 181 22.50 0.89 2.55
C GLY A 181 22.43 1.16 1.04
N ASP A 182 23.41 0.60 0.33
CA ASP A 182 23.70 0.92 -1.07
C ASP A 182 22.59 0.57 -2.07
N ASN A 183 21.70 -0.33 -1.66
CA ASN A 183 20.60 -0.85 -2.46
C ASN A 183 19.24 -0.21 -2.13
N SER A 184 19.19 0.69 -1.14
CA SER A 184 17.98 1.47 -0.84
C SER A 184 17.58 2.37 -2.00
N ILE A 185 16.29 2.66 -2.14
CA ILE A 185 15.80 3.43 -3.30
C ILE A 185 16.43 4.83 -3.37
N PHE A 186 16.61 5.52 -2.23
CA PHE A 186 17.26 6.84 -2.21
C PHE A 186 18.72 6.75 -2.66
N LYS A 187 19.52 5.82 -2.10
CA LYS A 187 20.94 5.70 -2.45
C LYS A 187 21.14 5.31 -3.90
N ARG A 188 20.25 4.50 -4.46
CA ARG A 188 20.29 4.12 -5.88
C ARG A 188 19.96 5.29 -6.79
N LEU A 189 18.93 6.08 -6.46
CA LEU A 189 18.61 7.30 -7.21
C LEU A 189 19.74 8.32 -7.15
N GLU A 190 20.32 8.56 -5.96
CA GLU A 190 21.48 9.44 -5.79
C GLU A 190 22.68 9.00 -6.64
N LYS A 191 22.98 7.69 -6.66
CA LYS A 191 24.05 7.12 -7.52
C LYS A 191 23.77 7.27 -9.01
N ALA A 192 22.50 7.30 -9.41
CA ALA A 192 22.08 7.58 -10.78
C ALA A 192 22.09 9.09 -11.12
N GLY A 193 22.50 9.96 -10.18
CA GLY A 193 22.48 11.41 -10.35
C GLY A 193 21.10 12.05 -10.20
N ILE A 194 20.12 11.30 -9.67
CA ILE A 194 18.73 11.72 -9.51
C ILE A 194 18.50 12.15 -8.06
N GLN A 195 17.97 13.34 -7.84
CA GLN A 195 17.57 13.80 -6.50
C GLN A 195 16.28 13.07 -6.08
N PRO A 196 16.29 12.21 -5.03
CA PRO A 196 15.13 11.39 -4.69
C PRO A 196 13.86 12.22 -4.42
N ASN A 197 14.00 13.32 -3.70
CA ASN A 197 12.89 14.21 -3.32
C ASN A 197 12.23 14.93 -4.53
N ASP A 198 12.83 14.86 -5.72
CA ASP A 198 12.18 15.31 -6.96
C ASP A 198 11.19 14.31 -7.53
N TYR A 199 11.13 13.07 -7.02
CA TYR A 199 10.27 12.01 -7.56
C TYR A 199 9.52 11.22 -6.50
N ILE A 200 10.10 10.95 -5.34
CA ILE A 200 9.50 10.11 -4.30
C ILE A 200 9.56 10.80 -2.94
N SER A 201 8.46 10.72 -2.17
CA SER A 201 8.36 11.31 -0.85
C SER A 201 7.61 10.40 0.12
N PHE A 202 8.11 10.31 1.35
CA PHE A 202 7.57 9.46 2.41
C PHE A 202 6.97 10.33 3.51
N PHE A 203 5.79 9.94 3.97
CA PHE A 203 5.02 10.63 5.00
C PHE A 203 4.52 9.65 6.05
N GLY A 204 4.08 10.18 7.19
CA GLY A 204 3.24 9.47 8.14
C GLY A 204 2.10 10.35 8.62
N LEU A 205 1.26 9.80 9.50
CA LEU A 205 0.09 10.49 10.01
C LEU A 205 0.18 10.72 11.53
N ARG A 206 -0.16 11.92 11.99
CA ARG A 206 -0.18 12.30 13.41
C ARG A 206 -1.30 13.30 13.70
N GLN A 207 -1.87 13.18 14.89
CA GLN A 207 -2.89 14.11 15.38
C GLN A 207 -2.56 14.60 16.79
N TYR A 208 -3.23 15.67 17.21
CA TYR A 208 -3.25 16.16 18.59
C TYR A 208 -4.67 16.55 18.99
N ASP A 209 -4.93 16.56 20.30
CA ASP A 209 -6.19 17.06 20.89
C ASP A 209 -5.96 17.50 22.35
N ILE A 210 -6.97 18.08 22.99
CA ILE A 210 -6.98 18.42 24.41
C ILE A 210 -7.80 17.38 25.18
N LEU A 211 -7.12 16.53 25.95
CA LEU A 211 -7.75 15.55 26.82
C LEU A 211 -7.75 16.07 28.27
N MET A 212 -8.94 16.41 28.78
CA MET A 212 -9.13 16.92 30.15
C MET A 212 -8.24 18.13 30.50
N GLY A 213 -8.13 19.08 29.55
CA GLY A 213 -7.34 20.30 29.72
C GLY A 213 -5.84 20.13 29.45
N VAL A 214 -5.38 18.94 29.08
CA VAL A 214 -3.97 18.66 28.72
C VAL A 214 -3.85 18.40 27.22
N LEU A 215 -2.92 19.10 26.58
CA LEU A 215 -2.57 18.86 25.18
C LEU A 215 -1.89 17.49 25.05
N VAL A 216 -2.42 16.62 24.19
CA VAL A 216 -1.89 15.29 23.87
C VAL A 216 -1.68 15.14 22.37
N THR A 217 -0.72 14.33 21.95
CA THR A 217 -0.49 13.96 20.54
C THR A 217 -0.31 12.46 20.43
N GLU A 218 -0.78 11.89 19.31
CA GLU A 218 -0.65 10.48 19.01
C GLU A 218 -0.43 10.26 17.51
N THR A 219 0.34 9.24 17.14
CA THR A 219 0.43 8.81 15.74
C THR A 219 -0.89 8.19 15.30
N ILE A 220 -1.29 8.41 14.06
CA ILE A 220 -2.38 7.66 13.47
C ILE A 220 -1.80 6.37 12.88
N PHE A 221 -2.42 5.25 13.23
CA PHE A 221 -1.98 3.93 12.84
C PHE A 221 -2.41 3.64 11.40
N VAL A 222 -1.49 3.86 10.44
CA VAL A 222 -1.71 3.54 9.02
C VAL A 222 -1.68 2.03 8.84
N HIS A 223 -2.85 1.42 8.72
CA HIS A 223 -3.04 0.02 8.43
C HIS A 223 -3.57 -0.23 7.01
N SER A 224 -3.78 0.82 6.22
CA SER A 224 -4.12 0.72 4.80
C SER A 224 -3.17 -0.19 4.03
N LYS A 225 -3.67 -0.82 2.95
CA LYS A 225 -2.85 -1.42 1.89
C LYS A 225 -3.44 -1.04 0.54
N LEU A 226 -3.21 0.23 0.19
CA LEU A 226 -3.78 0.90 -0.97
C LEU A 226 -2.65 1.45 -1.86
N MET A 227 -2.79 1.28 -3.17
CA MET A 227 -2.03 2.03 -4.16
C MET A 227 -2.97 2.58 -5.23
N ILE A 228 -2.85 3.87 -5.53
CA ILE A 228 -3.55 4.58 -6.60
C ILE A 228 -2.52 5.02 -7.64
N VAL A 229 -2.86 4.84 -8.91
CA VAL A 229 -2.03 5.24 -10.06
C VAL A 229 -2.85 6.13 -10.99
N ASP A 230 -2.31 7.32 -11.25
CA ASP A 230 -2.81 8.29 -12.23
C ASP A 230 -4.30 8.67 -12.11
N ASP A 231 -4.89 8.60 -10.91
CA ASP A 231 -6.34 8.82 -10.68
C ASP A 231 -7.24 7.95 -11.58
N ARG A 232 -6.75 6.78 -12.00
CA ARG A 232 -7.45 5.88 -12.95
C ARG A 232 -7.46 4.44 -12.52
N MET A 233 -6.47 4.03 -11.74
CA MET A 233 -6.34 2.66 -11.27
C MET A 233 -6.04 2.64 -9.78
N ALA A 234 -6.60 1.67 -9.07
CA ALA A 234 -6.29 1.43 -7.68
C ALA A 234 -6.15 -0.07 -7.41
N ILE A 235 -5.31 -0.43 -6.45
CA ILE A 235 -5.29 -1.76 -5.84
C ILE A 235 -5.45 -1.60 -4.33
N CYS A 236 -6.43 -2.29 -3.75
CA CYS A 236 -6.68 -2.26 -2.31
C CYS A 236 -7.07 -3.65 -1.81
N GLY A 237 -6.61 -3.97 -0.59
CA GLY A 237 -6.88 -5.25 0.06
C GLY A 237 -6.03 -5.45 1.30
N SER A 238 -5.53 -6.66 1.50
CA SER A 238 -4.80 -7.04 2.72
C SER A 238 -3.28 -7.02 2.60
N ALA A 239 -2.74 -7.02 1.37
CA ALA A 239 -1.32 -7.28 1.15
C ALA A 239 -0.42 -6.07 1.45
N ASN A 240 0.42 -6.23 2.46
CA ASN A 240 1.49 -5.28 2.78
C ASN A 240 2.60 -5.29 1.72
N ILE A 241 3.35 -4.19 1.56
CA ILE A 241 4.55 -4.19 0.71
C ILE A 241 5.69 -4.85 1.48
N ASN A 242 5.69 -6.18 1.47
CA ASN A 242 6.74 -7.04 2.00
C ASN A 242 6.66 -8.43 1.35
N ASP A 243 7.71 -9.23 1.51
CA ASP A 243 7.73 -10.59 0.96
C ASP A 243 6.65 -11.50 1.57
N ARG A 244 6.27 -11.27 2.83
CA ARG A 244 5.25 -12.05 3.56
C ARG A 244 3.90 -12.01 2.84
N SER A 245 3.50 -10.85 2.35
CA SER A 245 2.23 -10.67 1.66
C SER A 245 2.35 -10.86 0.14
N LEU A 246 3.51 -10.58 -0.47
CA LEU A 246 3.63 -10.50 -1.94
C LEU A 246 4.12 -11.78 -2.64
N LEU A 247 4.83 -12.68 -1.95
CA LEU A 247 5.43 -13.85 -2.61
C LEU A 247 4.49 -15.07 -2.72
N GLY A 248 3.29 -15.02 -2.13
CA GLY A 248 2.29 -16.11 -2.23
C GLY A 248 2.59 -17.38 -1.43
N GLU A 249 3.86 -17.68 -1.16
CA GLU A 249 4.30 -18.86 -0.40
C GLU A 249 4.24 -18.66 1.11
N ARG A 250 4.05 -17.42 1.54
CA ARG A 250 3.96 -17.00 2.95
C ARG A 250 2.49 -16.74 3.26
N ASP A 251 2.10 -15.56 3.71
CA ASP A 251 0.72 -15.30 4.14
C ASP A 251 -0.25 -15.29 2.95
N SER A 252 -1.49 -15.72 3.20
CA SER A 252 -2.54 -15.70 2.18
C SER A 252 -3.23 -14.34 2.15
N GLU A 253 -3.21 -13.66 1.00
CA GLU A 253 -3.74 -12.30 0.86
C GLU A 253 -4.77 -12.20 -0.26
N LEU A 254 -5.64 -11.18 -0.19
CA LEU A 254 -6.63 -10.86 -1.22
C LEU A 254 -6.65 -9.34 -1.44
N CYS A 255 -6.61 -8.92 -2.70
CA CYS A 255 -6.85 -7.54 -3.11
C CYS A 255 -7.80 -7.49 -4.32
N VAL A 256 -8.31 -6.30 -4.60
CA VAL A 256 -9.02 -5.99 -5.83
C VAL A 256 -8.25 -4.90 -6.55
N VAL A 257 -7.96 -5.14 -7.84
CA VAL A 257 -7.53 -4.10 -8.78
C VAL A 257 -8.77 -3.47 -9.38
N ILE A 258 -8.84 -2.15 -9.37
CA ILE A 258 -9.92 -1.33 -9.89
C ILE A 258 -9.35 -0.46 -10.99
N ASN A 259 -10.05 -0.39 -12.12
CA ASN A 259 -9.80 0.56 -13.19
C ASN A 259 -11.09 1.33 -13.44
N ASP A 260 -11.00 2.65 -13.45
CA ASP A 260 -12.13 3.51 -13.79
C ASP A 260 -12.50 3.34 -15.26
N ILE A 261 -13.81 3.38 -15.52
CA ILE A 261 -14.38 3.36 -16.88
C ILE A 261 -14.92 4.72 -17.32
N GLU A 262 -15.16 5.61 -16.36
CA GLU A 262 -15.64 6.97 -16.58
C GLU A 262 -14.51 7.94 -16.24
N GLU A 263 -14.14 8.80 -17.20
CA GLU A 263 -13.18 9.88 -16.97
C GLU A 263 -13.93 11.16 -16.59
N GLU A 264 -13.72 11.65 -15.37
CA GLU A 264 -14.10 13.02 -15.02
C GLU A 264 -12.94 13.98 -15.31
N GLN A 265 -13.27 15.22 -15.71
CA GLN A 265 -12.25 16.25 -15.91
C GLN A 265 -11.67 16.70 -14.56
N CYS A 266 -10.59 16.06 -14.16
CA CYS A 266 -9.79 16.44 -13.01
C CYS A 266 -8.65 17.40 -13.40
N LEU A 267 -8.25 18.27 -12.47
CA LEU A 267 -7.12 19.18 -12.66
C LEU A 267 -5.85 18.53 -12.11
N PHE A 268 -4.93 18.13 -12.97
CA PHE A 268 -3.61 17.66 -12.53
C PHE A 268 -2.68 18.86 -12.36
N ASN A 269 -2.22 19.15 -11.13
CA ASN A 269 -1.47 20.38 -10.81
C ASN A 269 -2.21 21.69 -11.20
N GLY A 270 -3.54 21.71 -11.08
CA GLY A 270 -4.35 22.92 -11.31
C GLY A 270 -4.68 23.23 -12.78
N ARG A 271 -4.51 22.29 -13.73
CA ARG A 271 -4.91 22.42 -15.15
C ARG A 271 -5.41 21.09 -15.73
N SER A 272 -6.20 21.19 -16.80
CA SER A 272 -6.55 20.06 -17.68
C SER A 272 -5.31 19.55 -18.43
N ILE A 273 -5.22 18.24 -18.66
CA ILE A 273 -4.12 17.46 -19.24
C ILE A 273 -3.48 18.08 -20.50
N ASN A 274 -4.21 18.89 -21.25
CA ASN A 274 -3.79 19.36 -22.59
C ASN A 274 -2.76 20.50 -22.65
N ASN A 275 -2.39 21.17 -21.54
CA ASN A 275 -1.53 22.37 -21.61
C ASN A 275 -0.54 22.47 -20.45
N TYR A 276 0.57 21.73 -20.51
CA TYR A 276 1.51 21.65 -19.41
C TYR A 276 2.98 21.76 -19.82
N THR A 277 3.45 22.99 -20.05
CA THR A 277 4.87 23.35 -19.94
C THR A 277 5.01 24.82 -19.50
N ASP A 278 6.06 25.11 -18.72
CA ASP A 278 6.63 26.46 -18.49
C ASP A 278 5.99 27.44 -17.48
N LYS A 279 5.93 27.08 -16.17
CA LYS A 279 5.93 28.14 -15.13
C LYS A 279 6.94 27.91 -14.00
N PRO A 280 7.64 28.97 -13.57
CA PRO A 280 8.58 28.93 -12.44
C PRO A 280 7.85 28.68 -11.10
N LYS A 281 8.53 28.00 -10.18
CA LYS A 281 7.96 27.56 -8.89
C LYS A 281 7.75 28.76 -7.96
N LEU A 282 6.68 28.73 -7.16
CA LEU A 282 6.30 29.86 -6.31
C LEU A 282 7.36 30.23 -5.27
N LYS A 283 8.11 29.26 -4.75
CA LYS A 283 9.24 29.54 -3.83
C LYS A 283 10.34 30.38 -4.48
N ASP A 284 10.47 30.28 -5.81
CA ASP A 284 11.50 30.96 -6.59
C ASP A 284 11.02 32.34 -7.07
N THR A 285 9.70 32.53 -7.25
CA THR A 285 9.12 33.80 -7.70
C THR A 285 8.60 34.70 -6.59
N ASP A 286 8.10 34.14 -5.49
CA ASP A 286 7.58 34.88 -4.34
C ASP A 286 7.75 34.08 -3.02
N PRO A 287 8.93 34.18 -2.38
CA PRO A 287 9.24 33.46 -1.15
C PRO A 287 8.36 33.85 0.04
N ASN A 288 7.86 35.09 0.10
CA ASN A 288 7.04 35.58 1.20
C ASN A 288 5.61 35.04 1.11
N GLN A 289 5.04 35.01 -0.10
CA GLN A 289 3.75 34.36 -0.34
C GLN A 289 3.81 32.85 -0.11
N ALA A 290 4.94 32.21 -0.45
CA ALA A 290 5.19 30.81 -0.11
C ALA A 290 5.19 30.61 1.43
N HIS A 291 5.84 31.51 2.19
CA HIS A 291 5.89 31.46 3.65
C HIS A 291 4.51 31.68 4.33
N GLU A 292 3.68 32.58 3.80
CA GLU A 292 2.30 32.77 4.26
C GLU A 292 1.43 31.54 4.00
N LYS A 293 1.60 30.88 2.84
CA LYS A 293 0.90 29.62 2.56
C LYS A 293 1.31 28.47 3.48
N LEU A 294 2.56 28.47 3.98
CA LEU A 294 3.04 27.48 4.96
C LEU A 294 2.45 27.67 6.36
N LYS A 295 1.99 28.87 6.74
CA LYS A 295 1.29 29.09 8.03
C LYS A 295 -0.11 28.46 8.06
N ASN A 296 -0.64 28.07 6.90
CA ASN A 296 -1.95 27.42 6.74
C ASN A 296 -1.84 25.90 6.56
N ILE A 297 -0.75 25.26 6.99
CA ILE A 297 -0.65 23.79 6.98
C ILE A 297 -1.72 23.23 7.94
N GLN A 298 -2.83 22.81 7.34
CA GLN A 298 -3.92 22.03 7.91
C GLN A 298 -3.77 20.59 7.44
N GLY A 299 -3.97 19.62 8.34
CA GLY A 299 -3.98 18.21 7.98
C GLY A 299 -3.29 17.33 9.01
N LEU A 300 -3.24 16.03 8.70
CA LEU A 300 -2.70 14.98 9.55
C LEU A 300 -1.32 14.48 9.07
N VAL A 301 -0.90 14.91 7.87
CA VAL A 301 0.31 14.44 7.19
C VAL A 301 1.55 15.12 7.78
N VAL A 302 2.56 14.32 8.09
CA VAL A 302 3.88 14.75 8.54
C VAL A 302 4.98 14.08 7.70
N ASP A 303 6.12 14.73 7.51
CA ASP A 303 7.27 14.11 6.84
C ASP A 303 7.71 12.85 7.60
N TYR A 304 7.96 11.77 6.87
CA TYR A 304 8.49 10.55 7.48
C TYR A 304 9.94 10.80 7.93
N PRO A 305 10.33 10.43 9.15
CA PRO A 305 11.63 10.79 9.68
C PRO A 305 12.72 9.82 9.18
N ILE A 306 13.09 9.93 7.89
CA ILE A 306 13.98 9.01 7.15
C ILE A 306 15.34 8.81 7.84
N TYR A 307 15.85 9.83 8.54
CA TYR A 307 17.15 9.78 9.23
C TYR A 307 17.03 9.57 10.75
N PHE A 308 15.84 9.22 11.24
CA PHE A 308 15.66 8.85 12.65
C PHE A 308 16.55 7.64 12.95
N LEU A 309 17.41 7.73 13.97
CA LEU A 309 18.33 6.66 14.42
C LEU A 309 19.28 6.10 13.35
N ASP A 310 19.63 6.85 12.31
CA ASP A 310 20.45 6.33 11.19
C ASP A 310 21.84 5.77 11.63
N GLU A 311 22.42 6.36 12.68
CA GLU A 311 23.70 5.95 13.28
C GLU A 311 23.59 4.66 14.15
N GLU A 312 22.37 4.22 14.49
CA GLU A 312 22.16 3.06 15.35
C GLU A 312 22.18 1.75 14.56
N ASN A 313 22.61 0.68 15.24
CA ASN A 313 22.44 -0.68 14.73
C ASN A 313 21.06 -1.22 15.15
N TYR A 314 20.14 -1.26 14.20
CA TYR A 314 18.77 -1.72 14.43
C TYR A 314 18.62 -3.25 14.55
N LEU A 315 19.70 -4.01 14.39
CA LEU A 315 19.63 -5.47 14.50
C LEU A 315 19.40 -5.86 15.97
N PRO A 316 18.36 -6.64 16.26
CA PRO A 316 18.18 -7.21 17.59
C PRO A 316 19.41 -8.00 18.00
N SER A 317 19.78 -7.94 19.27
CA SER A 317 20.91 -8.73 19.78
C SER A 317 20.70 -10.22 19.46
N LEU A 318 21.74 -10.93 19.01
CA LEU A 318 21.73 -12.39 18.77
C LEU A 318 21.31 -13.23 20.00
N ARG A 319 21.22 -12.61 21.19
CA ARG A 319 20.72 -13.23 22.42
C ARG A 319 19.20 -13.14 22.59
N THR A 320 18.51 -12.43 21.70
CA THR A 320 17.05 -12.26 21.71
C THR A 320 16.39 -13.22 20.72
N ARG A 321 15.11 -13.53 20.90
CA ARG A 321 14.36 -14.37 19.97
C ARG A 321 14.41 -13.79 18.55
N GLU A 322 14.26 -12.47 18.44
CA GLU A 322 14.29 -11.75 17.17
C GLU A 322 15.68 -11.81 16.53
N GLY A 323 16.76 -11.70 17.33
CA GLY A 323 18.12 -11.81 16.82
C GLY A 323 18.54 -13.23 16.43
N ILE A 324 17.99 -14.27 17.06
CA ILE A 324 18.19 -15.67 16.63
C ILE A 324 17.40 -15.97 15.34
N SER A 325 16.32 -15.24 15.09
CA SER A 325 15.47 -15.41 13.91
C SER A 325 15.98 -14.67 12.66
N TYR A 326 17.05 -13.90 12.80
CA TYR A 326 17.68 -13.08 11.76
C TYR A 326 18.80 -13.87 11.05
#